data_AF-A0A0Q8LVH6-F1
#
_entry.id   AF-A0A0Q8LVH6-F1
#
_cell.length_a   1.000
_cell.length_b   1.000
_cell.length_c   1.000
_cell.angle_alpha   90.00
_cell.angle_beta   90.00
_cell.angle_gamma   90.00
#
_symmetry.space_group_name_H-M   'P 1'
#
loop_
_entity.id
_entity.type
_entity.pdbx_description
1 polymer ?
#
loop_
_entity_poly.entity_id
_entity_poly.type
_entity_poly.pdbx_seq_one_letter_code
_entity_poly.pdbx_strand_id
1 'polypeptide(L)'
;MPDSPMDDTSAAPLSRREAREAAARQATGETPGLEVSRGPDPALDESGPIAQPQVPASRTIDAGADDDAWLFATGPAAAPAYSRTRPTPESGATEVLPDSGARTATLQDLFTGATSTDEVGAPPPPKDKRKRRRGGWIALGIVLLIIGGVGVGVAYVWNTYEDKIREVMGWEEPKDYEAGMANGEAYVTIASGDTGAPISQSLYDAGVTKTPDAFYDYLIETGENPPFVPGVFKLQKQMTSAAALEALLDPANKMENTAQLREGLTVEQSLPLLAEATGIPLEEFQAAVADPSVYGVGADSLEGWLFPATYTFDPDVTAQGVIQTLVDRTVQSLDAAGVPEDQRQEILTVASIIQREARFEADMQKVSRVIQNRLDPANQETFGLLQMDSTAQYGYGEMHDGTASSSQEALEDDNPWNTYVNTGLPVGPISNPGDVAIDAAMNPADGPWLYFVTVNLNTGETVFTTNLADHNAAVAQWQEWCSANPDAGC
;
A
#
# COMPACT_ATOMS: atom_id res chain seq x y z
N MET A 1 -65.91 -18.03 49.29
CA MET A 1 -64.75 -17.48 48.55
C MET A 1 -64.08 -16.47 49.45
N PRO A 2 -62.79 -16.67 49.74
CA PRO A 2 -61.87 -15.56 49.54
C PRO A 2 -60.52 -15.96 48.92
N ASP A 3 -59.96 -14.96 48.24
CA ASP A 3 -58.59 -14.67 47.76
C ASP A 3 -57.50 -15.74 47.75
N SER A 4 -56.93 -15.93 46.55
CA SER A 4 -55.60 -16.51 46.33
C SER A 4 -54.56 -15.38 46.21
N PRO A 5 -53.32 -15.57 46.70
CA PRO A 5 -52.27 -14.56 46.63
C PRO A 5 -51.65 -14.51 45.22
N MET A 6 -51.30 -13.31 44.76
CA MET A 6 -50.44 -13.11 43.60
C MET A 6 -48.99 -13.47 43.97
N ASP A 7 -48.38 -14.37 43.19
CA ASP A 7 -46.95 -14.64 43.20
C ASP A 7 -46.24 -13.52 42.42
N ASP A 8 -45.44 -12.73 43.13
CA ASP A 8 -44.54 -11.72 42.55
C ASP A 8 -43.16 -12.38 42.38
N THR A 9 -42.92 -12.96 41.21
CA THR A 9 -41.59 -13.47 40.82
C THR A 9 -40.80 -12.34 40.16
N SER A 10 -40.12 -11.57 41.01
CA SER A 10 -39.00 -10.71 40.60
C SER A 10 -37.89 -11.58 40.03
N ALA A 11 -37.81 -11.70 38.70
CA ALA A 11 -36.71 -12.37 38.02
C ALA A 11 -35.38 -11.65 38.32
N ALA A 12 -34.34 -12.41 38.65
CA ALA A 12 -32.99 -11.89 38.85
C ALA A 12 -32.49 -11.17 37.58
N PRO A 13 -31.66 -10.12 37.69
CA PRO A 13 -31.10 -9.44 36.52
C PRO A 13 -30.24 -10.43 35.72
N LEU A 14 -30.45 -10.44 34.40
CA LEU A 14 -29.70 -11.28 33.47
C LEU A 14 -28.20 -11.01 33.57
N SER A 15 -27.39 -12.06 33.52
CA SER A 15 -25.94 -11.95 33.31
C SER A 15 -25.66 -11.25 31.97
N ARG A 16 -24.49 -10.62 31.82
CA ARG A 16 -24.13 -9.92 30.56
C ARG A 16 -24.14 -10.86 29.35
N ARG A 17 -23.81 -12.14 29.55
CA ARG A 17 -23.92 -13.19 28.52
C ARG A 17 -25.38 -13.43 28.13
N GLU A 18 -26.28 -13.60 29.09
CA GLU A 18 -27.70 -13.78 28.81
C GLU A 18 -28.30 -12.54 28.11
N ALA A 19 -27.82 -11.34 28.44
CA ALA A 19 -28.21 -10.11 27.75
C ALA A 19 -27.68 -10.05 26.30
N ARG A 20 -26.42 -10.45 26.05
CA ARG A 20 -25.83 -10.53 24.71
C ARG A 20 -26.48 -11.62 23.87
N GLU A 21 -26.71 -12.80 24.43
CA GLU A 21 -27.41 -13.89 23.76
C GLU A 21 -28.88 -13.53 23.49
N ALA A 22 -29.56 -12.84 24.41
CA ALA A 22 -30.92 -12.34 24.16
C ALA A 22 -30.94 -11.28 23.05
N ALA A 23 -29.95 -10.39 22.98
CA ALA A 23 -29.81 -9.41 21.91
C ALA A 23 -29.51 -10.08 20.56
N ALA A 24 -28.63 -11.10 20.54
CA ALA A 24 -28.32 -11.89 19.35
C ALA A 24 -29.54 -12.68 18.85
N ARG A 25 -30.33 -13.27 19.74
CA ARG A 25 -31.58 -13.98 19.39
C ARG A 25 -32.66 -13.04 18.87
N GLN A 26 -32.71 -11.80 19.36
CA GLN A 26 -33.61 -10.77 18.81
C GLN A 26 -33.18 -10.30 17.42
N ALA A 27 -31.88 -10.33 17.10
CA ALA A 27 -31.35 -10.00 15.79
C ALA A 27 -31.62 -11.12 14.75
N THR A 28 -31.69 -12.38 15.16
CA THR A 28 -31.92 -13.53 14.26
C THR A 28 -33.38 -13.97 14.14
N GLY A 29 -34.29 -13.43 14.96
CA GLY A 29 -35.73 -13.68 14.86
C GLY A 29 -36.17 -15.07 15.32
N GLU A 30 -35.37 -15.77 16.12
CA GLU A 30 -35.63 -17.15 16.52
C GLU A 30 -36.40 -17.21 17.86
N THR A 31 -37.55 -17.89 17.87
CA THR A 31 -38.40 -18.06 19.07
C THR A 31 -38.21 -19.47 19.64
N PRO A 32 -38.16 -19.69 20.98
CA PRO A 32 -37.83 -21.01 21.52
C PRO A 32 -38.95 -22.03 21.33
N GLY A 33 -38.60 -23.20 20.77
CA GLY A 33 -39.40 -24.41 20.81
C GLY A 33 -39.24 -25.15 22.14
N LEU A 34 -40.38 -25.57 22.70
CA LEU A 34 -40.49 -26.42 23.89
C LEU A 34 -39.96 -27.84 23.65
N GLU A 35 -39.15 -28.33 24.61
CA GLU A 35 -38.89 -29.72 25.05
C GLU A 35 -38.55 -30.85 24.05
N VAL A 36 -37.53 -31.67 24.38
CA VAL A 36 -37.74 -33.00 24.98
C VAL A 36 -36.39 -33.65 25.35
N SER A 37 -36.33 -34.11 26.59
CA SER A 37 -35.31 -34.97 27.20
C SER A 37 -35.12 -36.31 26.45
N ARG A 38 -33.87 -36.71 26.21
CA ARG A 38 -33.47 -38.12 26.09
C ARG A 38 -32.26 -38.38 26.96
N GLY A 39 -32.42 -39.33 27.88
CA GLY A 39 -31.38 -39.85 28.76
C GLY A 39 -30.35 -40.72 28.02
N PRO A 40 -29.34 -41.22 28.77
CA PRO A 40 -28.10 -41.74 28.22
C PRO A 40 -28.15 -43.26 28.00
N ASP A 41 -27.35 -43.75 27.06
CA ASP A 41 -27.02 -45.17 26.92
C ASP A 41 -25.54 -45.31 26.48
N PRO A 42 -24.89 -46.46 26.73
CA PRO A 42 -23.71 -46.47 27.59
C PRO A 42 -22.40 -46.89 26.89
N ALA A 43 -21.34 -46.81 27.69
CA ALA A 43 -19.95 -47.13 27.41
C ALA A 43 -19.70 -48.52 26.79
N LEU A 44 -18.73 -48.57 25.89
CA LEU A 44 -18.01 -49.80 25.51
C LEU A 44 -16.52 -49.62 25.80
N ASP A 45 -16.07 -50.38 26.79
CA ASP A 45 -14.70 -50.82 27.05
C ASP A 45 -14.27 -51.77 25.93
N GLU A 46 -13.08 -51.57 25.34
CA GLU A 46 -12.20 -52.69 24.98
C GLU A 46 -10.73 -52.28 25.06
N SER A 47 -9.99 -53.14 25.75
CA SER A 47 -8.56 -53.14 25.99
C SER A 47 -7.86 -54.08 24.99
N GLY A 48 -6.69 -53.70 24.46
CA GLY A 48 -5.87 -54.61 23.65
C GLY A 48 -4.69 -53.95 22.94
N PRO A 49 -3.42 -54.36 23.17
CA PRO A 49 -2.23 -53.60 22.76
C PRO A 49 -1.59 -54.14 21.47
N ILE A 50 -1.21 -53.29 20.50
CA ILE A 50 -0.35 -53.72 19.38
C ILE A 50 0.63 -52.62 18.91
N ALA A 51 1.92 -52.99 19.03
CA ALA A 51 3.09 -52.75 18.17
C ALA A 51 3.67 -51.34 17.94
N GLN A 52 4.94 -51.21 18.35
CA GLN A 52 5.92 -50.22 17.91
C GLN A 52 6.23 -50.37 16.39
N PRO A 53 6.42 -49.27 15.64
CA PRO A 53 7.03 -49.32 14.32
C PRO A 53 8.55 -49.30 14.40
N GLN A 54 9.18 -50.15 13.59
CA GLN A 54 10.62 -50.25 13.41
C GLN A 54 11.17 -49.15 12.50
N VAL A 55 12.33 -48.62 12.89
CA VAL A 55 13.19 -47.71 12.11
C VAL A 55 13.94 -48.48 11.01
N PRO A 56 14.16 -47.90 9.82
CA PRO A 56 15.32 -48.24 9.02
C PRO A 56 16.29 -47.06 8.84
N ALA A 57 17.48 -47.29 9.37
CA ALA A 57 18.83 -46.98 8.89
C ALA A 57 19.10 -45.77 7.96
N SER A 58 19.92 -44.89 8.53
CA SER A 58 20.91 -43.97 7.99
C SER A 58 21.55 -44.33 6.63
N ARG A 59 21.68 -43.32 5.76
CA ARG A 59 22.74 -43.26 4.72
C ARG A 59 23.64 -42.06 4.98
N THR A 60 24.90 -42.37 5.25
CA THR A 60 26.07 -41.50 5.16
C THR A 60 26.38 -41.15 3.71
N ILE A 61 26.63 -39.87 3.42
CA ILE A 61 27.52 -39.45 2.32
C ILE A 61 28.51 -38.44 2.90
N ASP A 62 29.78 -38.73 2.64
CA ASP A 62 30.96 -37.94 2.97
C ASP A 62 31.52 -37.31 1.68
N ALA A 63 32.21 -36.19 1.88
CA ALA A 63 33.24 -35.54 1.08
C ALA A 63 32.87 -34.81 -0.23
N GLY A 64 33.31 -33.55 -0.29
CA GLY A 64 33.49 -32.77 -1.51
C GLY A 64 33.77 -31.30 -1.24
N ALA A 65 34.99 -30.99 -0.77
CA ALA A 65 35.55 -29.64 -0.83
C ALA A 65 35.79 -29.26 -2.30
N ASP A 66 35.56 -27.99 -2.66
CA ASP A 66 36.39 -27.27 -3.63
C ASP A 66 36.20 -25.77 -3.45
N ASP A 67 37.34 -25.11 -3.40
CA ASP A 67 37.58 -23.67 -3.40
C ASP A 67 37.03 -23.01 -4.69
N ASP A 68 36.56 -21.76 -4.60
CA ASP A 68 37.02 -20.73 -5.54
C ASP A 68 36.57 -19.33 -5.11
N ALA A 69 37.58 -18.56 -4.71
CA ALA A 69 37.53 -17.13 -4.49
C ALA A 69 37.74 -16.38 -5.81
N TRP A 70 36.95 -15.33 -6.06
CA TRP A 70 37.32 -14.28 -7.01
C TRP A 70 37.17 -12.90 -6.37
N LEU A 71 38.31 -12.43 -5.86
CA LEU A 71 38.65 -11.02 -5.66
C LEU A 71 38.98 -10.38 -7.01
N PHE A 72 38.48 -9.18 -7.29
CA PHE A 72 39.29 -8.17 -7.97
C PHE A 72 38.94 -6.76 -7.49
N ALA A 73 39.97 -6.07 -7.02
CA ALA A 73 40.03 -4.65 -6.76
C ALA A 73 40.88 -3.96 -7.86
N THR A 74 40.77 -2.63 -7.89
CA THR A 74 41.70 -1.59 -8.41
C THR A 74 41.45 -0.98 -9.82
N GLY A 75 41.31 0.36 -9.86
CA GLY A 75 41.32 1.24 -11.06
C GLY A 75 42.75 1.59 -11.52
N PRO A 76 43.10 2.81 -12.02
CA PRO A 76 42.34 3.94 -12.60
C PRO A 76 42.92 4.47 -13.96
N ALA A 77 42.43 5.64 -14.44
CA ALA A 77 43.14 6.71 -15.19
C ALA A 77 42.89 6.95 -16.72
N ALA A 78 42.45 8.19 -17.00
CA ALA A 78 42.98 9.23 -17.92
C ALA A 78 42.85 9.17 -19.47
N ALA A 79 42.62 10.38 -20.03
CA ALA A 79 42.34 10.81 -21.41
C ALA A 79 43.54 10.77 -22.40
N PRO A 80 43.38 11.14 -23.70
CA PRO A 80 43.58 12.54 -24.20
C PRO A 80 42.58 12.96 -25.32
N ALA A 81 42.12 14.22 -25.48
CA ALA A 81 42.71 15.50 -25.93
C ALA A 81 42.95 15.67 -27.45
N TYR A 82 42.38 16.73 -28.08
CA TYR A 82 42.96 17.61 -29.15
C TYR A 82 42.03 18.85 -29.36
N SER A 83 42.37 20.05 -28.86
CA SER A 83 42.99 21.24 -29.53
C SER A 83 42.01 22.15 -30.31
N ARG A 84 41.63 23.35 -29.79
CA ARG A 84 42.24 24.71 -29.96
C ARG A 84 42.40 25.13 -31.45
N THR A 85 41.99 26.31 -31.93
CA THR A 85 42.25 27.67 -31.40
C THR A 85 41.45 28.75 -32.17
N ARG A 86 41.12 29.87 -31.49
CA ARG A 86 40.70 31.19 -32.02
C ARG A 86 41.93 31.93 -32.63
N PRO A 87 41.80 33.04 -33.42
CA PRO A 87 41.54 34.37 -32.83
C PRO A 87 40.76 35.39 -33.69
N THR A 88 40.23 36.40 -33.01
CA THR A 88 39.72 37.74 -33.41
C THR A 88 40.90 38.74 -33.65
N PRO A 89 40.75 40.08 -33.89
CA PRO A 89 39.66 40.93 -34.45
C PRO A 89 40.17 42.09 -35.39
N GLU A 90 39.23 42.98 -35.79
CA GLU A 90 39.34 44.46 -35.91
C GLU A 90 39.66 45.20 -37.24
N SER A 91 38.73 46.13 -37.57
CA SER A 91 38.92 47.57 -37.87
C SER A 91 39.43 48.04 -39.26
N GLY A 92 38.65 48.94 -39.89
CA GLY A 92 39.10 49.84 -40.96
C GLY A 92 37.95 50.64 -41.58
N ALA A 93 38.00 51.96 -41.46
CA ALA A 93 36.92 52.92 -41.78
C ALA A 93 37.12 53.67 -43.12
N THR A 94 36.04 54.37 -43.52
CA THR A 94 35.99 55.72 -44.16
C THR A 94 35.69 55.85 -45.68
N GLU A 95 34.57 56.55 -45.92
CA GLU A 95 34.10 57.43 -47.03
C GLU A 95 34.61 57.34 -48.48
N VAL A 96 33.70 57.57 -49.44
CA VAL A 96 33.61 58.77 -50.33
C VAL A 96 32.61 58.53 -51.50
N LEU A 97 31.67 59.46 -51.71
CA LEU A 97 30.79 59.70 -52.89
C LEU A 97 31.59 60.40 -54.04
N PRO A 98 31.16 60.50 -55.34
CA PRO A 98 29.80 60.91 -55.74
C PRO A 98 29.25 60.52 -57.16
N ASP A 99 27.95 60.79 -57.31
CA ASP A 99 27.17 61.42 -58.41
C ASP A 99 26.80 60.74 -59.77
N SER A 100 25.52 61.00 -60.12
CA SER A 100 24.83 61.09 -61.42
C SER A 100 24.45 59.80 -62.16
N GLY A 101 23.22 59.57 -62.63
CA GLY A 101 21.96 60.31 -62.62
C GLY A 101 20.99 59.70 -63.66
N ALA A 102 19.67 59.67 -63.41
CA ALA A 102 18.58 59.93 -64.38
C ALA A 102 17.18 59.46 -63.90
N ARG A 103 16.36 60.44 -63.52
CA ARG A 103 14.95 60.72 -63.91
C ARG A 103 13.82 59.70 -63.68
N THR A 104 13.14 59.89 -62.55
CA THR A 104 11.69 60.22 -62.36
C THR A 104 10.67 59.93 -63.47
N ALA A 105 9.56 59.27 -63.08
CA ALA A 105 8.20 59.82 -63.22
C ALA A 105 7.22 59.07 -62.30
N THR A 106 6.54 59.81 -61.42
CA THR A 106 5.51 59.34 -60.48
C THR A 106 4.21 60.10 -60.74
N LEU A 107 3.09 59.36 -60.73
CA LEU A 107 1.73 59.71 -60.27
C LEU A 107 1.18 61.16 -60.46
N GLN A 108 1.41 61.80 -61.60
CA GLN A 108 0.73 63.07 -61.95
C GLN A 108 0.17 63.14 -63.39
N ASP A 109 0.12 62.02 -64.13
CA ASP A 109 -0.53 61.95 -65.45
C ASP A 109 -1.98 61.44 -65.40
N LEU A 110 -2.49 61.20 -64.19
CA LEU A 110 -3.92 61.02 -63.95
C LEU A 110 -4.52 62.40 -63.68
N PHE A 111 -5.50 62.77 -64.51
CA PHE A 111 -6.29 64.02 -64.52
C PHE A 111 -5.72 65.17 -65.36
N THR A 112 -6.08 65.23 -66.65
CA THR A 112 -6.98 66.25 -67.23
C THR A 112 -7.03 66.16 -68.76
N GLY A 113 -8.22 66.24 -69.34
CA GLY A 113 -8.37 66.68 -70.75
C GLY A 113 -9.22 65.80 -71.67
N ALA A 114 -10.54 65.99 -71.61
CA ALA A 114 -11.51 65.46 -72.56
C ALA A 114 -11.47 66.19 -73.91
N THR A 115 -11.85 65.51 -75.00
CA THR A 115 -12.52 66.11 -76.17
C THR A 115 -13.57 65.15 -76.74
N SER A 116 -14.73 65.72 -77.08
CA SER A 116 -15.92 65.09 -77.66
C SER A 116 -15.93 65.21 -79.19
N THR A 117 -16.71 64.36 -79.88
CA THR A 117 -17.95 64.73 -80.62
C THR A 117 -18.57 63.53 -81.35
N ASP A 118 -19.90 63.46 -81.35
CA ASP A 118 -20.76 62.57 -82.13
C ASP A 118 -21.00 63.12 -83.56
N GLU A 119 -21.18 62.24 -84.58
CA GLU A 119 -22.38 62.17 -85.45
C GLU A 119 -22.22 61.20 -86.67
N VAL A 120 -23.22 60.31 -86.80
CA VAL A 120 -23.97 59.86 -88.01
C VAL A 120 -23.26 59.14 -89.20
N GLY A 121 -23.52 57.83 -89.29
CA GLY A 121 -24.29 57.22 -90.41
C GLY A 121 -23.61 56.69 -91.69
N ALA A 122 -23.46 55.36 -91.81
CA ALA A 122 -23.96 54.47 -92.89
C ALA A 122 -23.17 53.13 -92.98
N PRO A 123 -23.78 51.99 -93.39
CA PRO A 123 -23.35 50.63 -93.01
C PRO A 123 -22.59 49.84 -94.11
N PRO A 124 -21.86 48.76 -93.76
CA PRO A 124 -21.47 47.71 -94.71
C PRO A 124 -22.02 46.29 -94.35
N PRO A 125 -21.92 45.29 -95.25
CA PRO A 125 -22.97 44.30 -95.57
C PRO A 125 -22.97 43.02 -94.70
N PRO A 126 -24.00 42.15 -94.80
CA PRO A 126 -24.07 40.92 -94.01
C PRO A 126 -23.31 39.76 -94.67
N LYS A 127 -22.68 38.91 -93.83
CA LYS A 127 -22.34 37.46 -93.95
C LYS A 127 -21.21 37.16 -92.94
N ASP A 128 -21.11 36.05 -92.21
CA ASP A 128 -21.76 34.75 -92.25
C ASP A 128 -21.74 34.12 -90.85
N LYS A 129 -22.81 33.39 -90.50
CA LYS A 129 -22.77 32.43 -89.40
C LYS A 129 -21.89 31.25 -89.83
N ARG A 130 -20.81 30.95 -89.10
CA ARG A 130 -20.50 29.59 -88.56
C ARG A 130 -19.11 29.50 -87.88
N LYS A 131 -19.12 28.72 -86.79
CA LYS A 131 -18.00 28.12 -86.03
C LYS A 131 -17.22 29.02 -85.05
N ARG A 132 -17.87 29.40 -83.94
CA ARG A 132 -17.17 29.70 -82.67
C ARG A 132 -17.70 28.79 -81.55
N ARG A 133 -17.32 27.50 -81.60
CA ARG A 133 -17.56 26.53 -80.51
C ARG A 133 -16.33 25.72 -80.11
N ARG A 134 -15.13 26.03 -80.63
CA ARG A 134 -13.87 25.34 -80.23
C ARG A 134 -12.85 26.24 -79.54
N GLY A 135 -12.73 27.52 -79.92
CA GLY A 135 -11.74 28.43 -79.31
C GLY A 135 -11.98 28.76 -77.83
N GLY A 136 -13.24 28.88 -77.39
CA GLY A 136 -13.56 29.14 -75.98
C GLY A 136 -13.24 27.98 -75.05
N TRP A 137 -13.38 26.74 -75.53
CA TRP A 137 -13.04 25.53 -74.77
C TRP A 137 -11.52 25.32 -74.64
N ILE A 138 -10.75 25.75 -75.64
CA ILE A 138 -9.28 25.72 -75.57
C ILE A 138 -8.77 26.75 -74.55
N ALA A 139 -9.31 27.97 -74.55
CA ALA A 139 -8.95 28.99 -73.56
C ALA A 139 -9.35 28.57 -72.13
N LEU A 140 -10.54 28.00 -71.95
CA LEU A 140 -10.98 27.44 -70.66
C LEU A 140 -10.08 26.28 -70.20
N GLY A 141 -9.68 25.41 -71.13
CA GLY A 141 -8.77 24.30 -70.84
C GLY A 141 -7.41 24.78 -70.34
N ILE A 142 -6.84 25.84 -70.93
CA ILE A 142 -5.56 26.41 -70.49
C ILE A 142 -5.69 27.05 -69.11
N VAL A 143 -6.78 27.79 -68.84
CA VAL A 143 -7.02 28.40 -67.52
C VAL A 143 -7.19 27.33 -66.44
N LEU A 144 -7.94 26.26 -66.71
CA LEU A 144 -8.08 25.14 -65.79
C LEU A 144 -6.76 24.39 -65.55
N LEU A 145 -5.89 24.31 -66.57
CA LEU A 145 -4.57 23.69 -66.44
C LEU A 145 -3.63 24.55 -65.59
N ILE A 146 -3.69 25.87 -65.71
CA ILE A 146 -2.94 26.81 -64.86
C ILE A 146 -3.47 26.77 -63.42
N ILE A 147 -4.78 26.82 -63.22
CA ILE A 147 -5.39 26.73 -61.87
C ILE A 147 -5.11 25.36 -61.24
N GLY A 148 -5.19 24.28 -62.03
CA GLY A 148 -4.82 22.94 -61.59
C GLY A 148 -3.34 22.82 -61.25
N GLY A 149 -2.44 23.41 -62.05
CA GLY A 149 -1.01 23.44 -61.79
C GLY A 149 -0.64 24.24 -60.54
N VAL A 150 -1.29 25.39 -60.32
CA VAL A 150 -1.14 26.19 -59.09
C VAL A 150 -1.71 25.43 -57.89
N GLY A 151 -2.87 24.79 -58.03
CA GLY A 151 -3.47 23.97 -56.98
C GLY A 151 -2.59 22.79 -56.59
N VAL A 152 -1.99 22.10 -57.57
CA VAL A 152 -1.02 21.01 -57.33
C VAL A 152 0.27 21.53 -56.71
N GLY A 153 0.75 22.70 -57.13
CA GLY A 153 1.91 23.36 -56.52
C GLY A 153 1.68 23.76 -55.07
N VAL A 154 0.52 24.36 -54.76
CA VAL A 154 0.11 24.70 -53.39
C VAL A 154 -0.10 23.45 -52.56
N ALA A 155 -0.72 22.40 -53.10
CA ALA A 155 -0.88 21.12 -52.41
C ALA A 155 0.46 20.43 -52.14
N TYR A 156 1.41 20.50 -53.07
CA TYR A 156 2.76 19.96 -52.89
C TYR A 156 3.54 20.72 -51.82
N VAL A 157 3.46 22.06 -51.82
CA VAL A 157 4.09 22.89 -50.78
C VAL A 157 3.44 22.65 -49.42
N TRP A 158 2.10 22.58 -49.36
CA TRP A 158 1.37 22.27 -48.14
C TRP A 158 1.79 20.91 -47.58
N ASN A 159 1.79 19.88 -48.42
CA ASN A 159 2.11 18.50 -48.00
C ASN A 159 3.61 18.26 -47.69
N THR A 160 4.50 19.19 -48.09
CA THR A 160 5.95 19.07 -47.85
C THR A 160 6.45 19.98 -46.73
N TYR A 161 5.73 21.06 -46.42
CA TYR A 161 6.16 22.10 -45.48
C TYR A 161 5.11 22.42 -44.41
N GLU A 162 4.13 21.54 -44.19
CA GLU A 162 3.04 21.73 -43.21
C GLU A 162 3.55 22.15 -41.83
N ASP A 163 4.52 21.40 -41.28
CA ASP A 163 5.04 21.62 -39.94
C ASP A 163 5.75 22.97 -39.82
N LYS A 164 6.57 23.34 -40.81
CA LYS A 164 7.28 24.63 -40.83
C LYS A 164 6.36 25.82 -41.07
N ILE A 165 5.27 25.63 -41.82
CA ILE A 165 4.28 26.68 -42.07
C ILE A 165 3.44 26.92 -40.81
N ARG A 166 3.08 25.87 -40.07
CA ARG A 166 2.41 25.98 -38.76
C ARG A 166 3.28 26.67 -37.70
N GLU A 167 4.55 26.30 -37.64
CA GLU A 167 5.57 26.90 -36.76
C GLU A 167 5.75 28.41 -37.03
N VAL A 168 5.87 28.83 -38.29
CA VAL A 168 6.03 30.25 -38.67
C VAL A 168 4.73 31.07 -38.51
N MET A 169 3.56 30.44 -38.63
CA MET A 169 2.25 31.11 -38.52
C MET A 169 1.70 31.16 -37.08
N GLY A 170 2.38 30.53 -36.11
CA GLY A 170 1.95 30.49 -34.71
C GLY A 170 0.63 29.74 -34.50
N TRP A 171 0.36 28.72 -35.34
CA TRP A 171 -0.85 27.90 -35.30
C TRP A 171 -0.63 26.57 -34.58
N GLU A 172 0.29 26.55 -33.62
CA GLU A 172 0.39 25.46 -32.66
C GLU A 172 -0.59 25.78 -31.52
N GLU A 173 -1.56 24.89 -31.30
CA GLU A 173 -2.30 24.95 -30.04
C GLU A 173 -1.28 24.81 -28.89
N PRO A 174 -1.40 25.61 -27.81
CA PRO A 174 -0.46 25.53 -26.71
C PRO A 174 -0.39 24.08 -26.23
N LYS A 175 0.83 23.54 -26.10
CA LYS A 175 1.07 22.17 -25.63
C LYS A 175 0.55 21.91 -24.22
N ASP A 176 0.39 22.99 -23.45
CA ASP A 176 -0.01 22.97 -22.05
C ASP A 176 -1.30 23.76 -21.79
N TYR A 177 -1.91 23.58 -20.62
CA TYR A 177 -3.01 24.42 -20.16
C TYR A 177 -2.53 25.82 -19.77
N GLU A 178 -3.44 26.79 -19.71
CA GLU A 178 -3.10 28.13 -19.20
C GLU A 178 -3.17 28.17 -17.68
N ALA A 179 -2.34 29.01 -17.07
CA ALA A 179 -2.35 29.22 -15.63
C ALA A 179 -3.74 29.68 -15.15
N GLY A 180 -4.24 29.06 -14.08
CA GLY A 180 -5.56 29.34 -13.50
C GLY A 180 -6.71 28.50 -14.07
N MET A 181 -6.45 27.57 -14.99
CA MET A 181 -7.45 26.60 -15.47
C MET A 181 -7.58 25.35 -14.58
N ALA A 182 -6.64 25.14 -13.65
CA ALA A 182 -6.61 23.94 -12.82
C ALA A 182 -7.90 23.77 -12.00
N ASN A 183 -8.50 22.58 -12.06
CA ASN A 183 -9.78 22.29 -11.42
C ASN A 183 -9.98 20.80 -11.12
N GLY A 184 -10.95 20.49 -10.26
CA GLY A 184 -11.29 19.11 -9.91
C GLY A 184 -10.14 18.35 -9.25
N GLU A 185 -10.24 17.03 -9.27
CA GLU A 185 -9.24 16.12 -8.71
C GLU A 185 -8.84 15.10 -9.80
N ALA A 186 -7.55 14.81 -9.86
CA ALA A 186 -6.93 13.78 -10.68
C ALA A 186 -5.96 12.98 -9.81
N TYR A 187 -5.87 11.67 -10.07
CA TYR A 187 -4.98 10.78 -9.34
C TYR A 187 -3.93 10.28 -10.32
N VAL A 188 -2.66 10.46 -9.96
CA VAL A 188 -1.53 10.10 -10.82
C VAL A 188 -0.60 9.17 -10.06
N THR A 189 -0.36 8.00 -10.64
CA THR A 189 0.54 6.98 -10.10
C THR A 189 1.92 7.15 -10.72
N ILE A 190 2.95 7.28 -9.89
CA ILE A 190 4.36 7.23 -10.28
C ILE A 190 4.94 5.90 -9.82
N ALA A 191 5.36 5.07 -10.77
CA ALA A 191 5.99 3.79 -10.48
C ALA A 191 7.49 3.94 -10.17
N SER A 192 8.06 2.93 -9.51
CA SER A 192 9.50 2.90 -9.26
C SER A 192 10.30 2.82 -10.55
N GLY A 193 11.24 3.76 -10.74
CA GLY A 193 12.04 3.87 -11.95
C GLY A 193 11.39 4.68 -13.07
N ASP A 194 10.19 5.23 -12.86
CA ASP A 194 9.59 6.17 -13.80
C ASP A 194 10.48 7.41 -13.97
N THR A 195 10.57 7.87 -15.20
CA THR A 195 11.32 9.06 -15.60
C THR A 195 10.36 10.10 -16.17
N GLY A 196 10.87 11.26 -16.60
CA GLY A 196 10.01 12.34 -17.10
C GLY A 196 9.02 11.93 -18.20
N ALA A 197 9.37 10.98 -19.09
CA ALA A 197 8.50 10.58 -20.19
C ALA A 197 7.31 9.70 -19.73
N PRO A 198 7.53 8.59 -18.99
CA PRO A 198 6.43 7.83 -18.37
C PRO A 198 5.52 8.69 -17.49
N ILE A 199 6.10 9.60 -16.68
CA ILE A 199 5.32 10.50 -15.80
C ILE A 199 4.47 11.46 -16.64
N SER A 200 5.03 12.01 -17.71
CA SER A 200 4.31 12.89 -18.64
C SER A 200 3.10 12.20 -19.26
N GLN A 201 3.25 10.91 -19.62
CA GLN A 201 2.14 10.09 -20.12
C GLN A 201 1.08 9.87 -19.03
N SER A 202 1.47 9.49 -17.81
CA SER A 202 0.54 9.29 -16.69
C SER A 202 -0.24 10.57 -16.36
N LEU A 203 0.41 11.73 -16.39
CA LEU A 203 -0.22 13.04 -16.18
C LEU A 203 -1.27 13.35 -17.25
N TYR A 204 -0.96 13.04 -18.51
CA TYR A 204 -1.89 13.24 -19.61
C TYR A 204 -3.09 12.29 -19.53
N ASP A 205 -2.86 11.01 -19.26
CA ASP A 205 -3.92 9.99 -19.14
C ASP A 205 -4.90 10.34 -18.01
N ALA A 206 -4.39 10.94 -16.93
CA ALA A 206 -5.20 11.45 -15.81
C ALA A 206 -5.89 12.80 -16.09
N GLY A 207 -5.61 13.45 -17.23
CA GLY A 207 -6.14 14.76 -17.61
C GLY A 207 -5.55 15.92 -16.83
N VAL A 208 -4.36 15.73 -16.24
CA VAL A 208 -3.61 16.78 -15.53
C VAL A 208 -2.97 17.73 -16.54
N THR A 209 -2.26 17.20 -17.54
CA THR A 209 -1.61 17.98 -18.62
C THR A 209 -2.39 17.88 -19.93
N LYS A 210 -2.22 18.88 -20.81
CA LYS A 210 -3.03 19.00 -22.03
C LYS A 210 -2.60 18.04 -23.14
N THR A 211 -1.31 17.73 -23.22
CA THR A 211 -0.72 16.83 -24.22
C THR A 211 0.24 15.85 -23.54
N PRO A 212 0.46 14.65 -24.12
CA PRO A 212 1.30 13.61 -23.50
C PRO A 212 2.76 14.01 -23.32
N ASP A 213 3.28 14.93 -24.15
CA ASP A 213 4.68 15.36 -24.10
C ASP A 213 4.89 16.66 -23.29
N ALA A 214 3.81 17.35 -22.88
CA ALA A 214 3.89 18.70 -22.28
C ALA A 214 4.84 18.76 -21.07
N PHE A 215 4.71 17.79 -20.15
CA PHE A 215 5.50 17.76 -18.93
C PHE A 215 6.95 17.35 -19.19
N TYR A 216 7.16 16.36 -20.06
CA TYR A 216 8.51 15.95 -20.43
C TYR A 216 9.27 17.07 -21.15
N ASP A 217 8.65 17.72 -22.13
CA ASP A 217 9.23 18.88 -22.84
C ASP A 217 9.57 20.00 -21.86
N TYR A 218 8.67 20.29 -20.90
CA TYR A 218 8.92 21.27 -19.85
C TYR A 218 10.17 20.93 -19.00
N LEU A 219 10.35 19.67 -18.58
CA LEU A 219 11.55 19.24 -17.84
C LEU A 219 12.83 19.43 -18.67
N ILE A 220 12.78 19.12 -19.98
CA ILE A 220 13.92 19.29 -20.89
C ILE A 220 14.25 20.77 -21.13
N GLU A 221 13.24 21.61 -21.37
CA GLU A 221 13.42 23.05 -21.64
C GLU A 221 13.95 23.82 -20.43
N THR A 222 13.49 23.46 -19.23
CA THR A 222 13.93 24.08 -17.97
C THR A 222 15.22 23.47 -17.41
N GLY A 223 15.55 22.24 -17.82
CA GLY A 223 16.67 21.48 -17.28
C GLY A 223 16.44 20.94 -15.87
N GLU A 224 15.18 20.89 -15.41
CA GLU A 224 14.81 20.32 -14.13
C GLU A 224 14.80 18.78 -14.19
N ASN A 225 15.46 18.14 -13.24
CA ASN A 225 15.48 16.69 -13.10
C ASN A 225 15.41 16.29 -11.62
N PRO A 226 14.29 16.58 -10.93
CA PRO A 226 14.15 16.21 -9.53
C PRO A 226 13.96 14.69 -9.39
N PRO A 227 14.34 14.12 -8.24
CA PRO A 227 14.01 12.73 -7.94
C PRO A 227 12.50 12.61 -7.72
N PHE A 228 11.82 11.82 -8.55
CA PHE A 228 10.40 11.51 -8.35
C PHE A 228 10.26 10.37 -7.34
N VAL A 229 9.44 10.59 -6.31
CA VAL A 229 9.13 9.57 -5.31
C VAL A 229 7.98 8.71 -5.83
N PRO A 230 8.13 7.37 -5.83
CA PRO A 230 7.03 6.48 -6.21
C PRO A 230 5.82 6.63 -5.27
N GLY A 231 4.63 6.47 -5.84
CA GLY A 231 3.36 6.55 -5.12
C GLY A 231 2.29 7.27 -5.92
N VAL A 232 1.12 7.47 -5.30
CA VAL A 232 -0.01 8.14 -5.93
C VAL A 232 -0.18 9.56 -5.40
N PHE A 233 -0.38 10.48 -6.33
CA PHE A 233 -0.52 11.90 -6.04
C PHE A 233 -1.93 12.36 -6.41
N LYS A 234 -2.54 13.07 -5.47
CA LYS A 234 -3.78 13.83 -5.67
C LYS A 234 -3.43 15.18 -6.26
N LEU A 235 -3.66 15.32 -7.56
CA LEU A 235 -3.42 16.53 -8.33
C LEU A 235 -4.75 17.16 -8.78
N GLN A 236 -4.68 18.29 -9.48
CA GLN A 236 -5.83 18.89 -10.15
C GLN A 236 -5.81 18.54 -11.64
N LYS A 237 -6.97 18.51 -12.29
CA LYS A 237 -7.04 18.44 -13.75
C LYS A 237 -6.66 19.78 -14.34
N GLN A 238 -6.20 19.78 -15.59
CA GLN A 238 -5.92 21.01 -16.35
C GLN A 238 -4.85 21.92 -15.71
N MET A 239 -3.83 21.32 -15.11
CA MET A 239 -2.67 22.02 -14.56
C MET A 239 -1.69 22.38 -15.67
N THR A 240 -0.87 23.41 -15.43
CA THR A 240 0.36 23.61 -16.21
C THR A 240 1.40 22.58 -15.78
N SER A 241 2.35 22.25 -16.65
CA SER A 241 3.47 21.33 -16.39
C SER A 241 4.32 21.80 -15.21
N ALA A 242 4.50 23.12 -15.08
CA ALA A 242 5.16 23.73 -13.92
C ALA A 242 4.39 23.48 -12.62
N ALA A 243 3.06 23.66 -12.62
CA ALA A 243 2.23 23.40 -11.45
C ALA A 243 2.12 21.90 -11.13
N ALA A 244 2.08 21.05 -12.16
CA ALA A 244 2.11 19.60 -12.00
C ALA A 244 3.44 19.15 -11.38
N LEU A 245 4.57 19.74 -11.80
CA LEU A 245 5.87 19.46 -11.18
C LEU A 245 5.89 19.88 -9.71
N GLU A 246 5.49 21.11 -9.40
CA GLU A 246 5.42 21.60 -8.02
C GLU A 246 4.53 20.70 -7.16
N ALA A 247 3.37 20.30 -7.68
CA ALA A 247 2.44 19.46 -6.93
C ALA A 247 2.93 18.01 -6.77
N LEU A 248 3.67 17.46 -7.73
CA LEU A 248 4.34 16.14 -7.60
C LEU A 248 5.51 16.17 -6.60
N LEU A 249 6.13 17.32 -6.40
CA LEU A 249 7.21 17.50 -5.42
C LEU A 249 6.69 17.85 -4.02
N ASP A 250 5.42 18.25 -3.90
CA ASP A 250 4.79 18.56 -2.61
C ASP A 250 4.29 17.25 -1.94
N PRO A 251 4.87 16.86 -0.79
CA PRO A 251 4.45 15.66 -0.06
C PRO A 251 2.99 15.72 0.41
N ALA A 252 2.38 16.91 0.53
CA ALA A 252 0.98 17.04 0.92
C ALA A 252 0.00 16.51 -0.15
N ASN A 253 0.44 16.44 -1.41
CA ASN A 253 -0.35 15.88 -2.49
C ASN A 253 -0.16 14.37 -2.64
N LYS A 254 0.85 13.78 -2.00
CA LYS A 254 1.02 12.33 -1.99
C LYS A 254 -0.04 11.71 -1.09
N MET A 255 -0.83 10.79 -1.65
CA MET A 255 -1.78 10.01 -0.87
C MET A 255 -1.02 8.95 -0.09
N GLU A 256 -0.97 9.12 1.23
CA GLU A 256 -0.36 8.15 2.15
C GLU A 256 -1.49 7.34 2.82
N ASN A 257 -1.84 6.17 2.28
CA ASN A 257 -2.69 5.21 2.99
C ASN A 257 -1.85 4.53 4.07
N THR A 258 -1.67 5.22 5.21
CA THR A 258 -0.77 4.79 6.28
C THR A 258 -1.52 4.04 7.38
N ALA A 259 -1.26 2.75 7.53
CA ALA A 259 -1.77 1.95 8.63
C ALA A 259 -0.69 1.77 9.71
N GLN A 260 -1.06 2.01 10.98
CA GLN A 260 -0.18 1.76 12.13
C GLN A 260 -0.72 0.59 12.95
N LEU A 261 -0.03 -0.53 12.90
CA LEU A 261 -0.34 -1.71 13.71
C LEU A 261 0.65 -1.79 14.88
N ARG A 262 0.10 -1.77 16.10
CA ARG A 262 0.89 -1.95 17.32
C ARG A 262 1.12 -3.44 17.57
N GLU A 263 2.23 -3.74 18.25
CA GLU A 263 2.49 -5.08 18.73
C GLU A 263 1.38 -5.56 19.68
N GLY A 264 1.13 -6.86 19.65
CA GLY A 264 0.12 -7.49 20.49
C GLY A 264 -1.32 -7.27 19.99
N LEU A 265 -1.58 -6.62 18.87
CA LEU A 265 -2.94 -6.60 18.31
C LEU A 265 -3.34 -7.98 17.80
N THR A 266 -4.61 -8.35 17.94
CA THR A 266 -5.17 -9.54 17.27
C THR A 266 -5.48 -9.23 15.80
N VAL A 267 -5.74 -10.27 15.00
CA VAL A 267 -6.28 -10.07 13.63
C VAL A 267 -7.55 -9.23 13.68
N GLU A 268 -8.50 -9.58 14.54
CA GLU A 268 -9.78 -8.85 14.69
C GLU A 268 -9.58 -7.36 14.97
N GLN A 269 -8.59 -7.00 15.79
CA GLN A 269 -8.25 -5.60 16.08
C GLN A 269 -7.52 -4.90 14.93
N SER A 270 -6.81 -5.65 14.10
CA SER A 270 -5.98 -5.11 13.02
C SER A 270 -6.84 -4.73 11.80
N LEU A 271 -7.86 -5.51 11.46
CA LEU A 271 -8.66 -5.28 10.25
C LEU A 271 -9.35 -3.90 10.20
N PRO A 272 -9.98 -3.39 11.29
CA PRO A 272 -10.57 -2.06 11.28
C PRO A 272 -9.54 -0.94 11.05
N LEU A 273 -8.33 -1.09 11.60
CA LEU A 273 -7.24 -0.11 11.40
C LEU A 273 -6.76 -0.10 9.95
N LEU A 274 -6.69 -1.27 9.31
CA LEU A 274 -6.34 -1.40 7.90
C LEU A 274 -7.45 -0.83 7.01
N ALA A 275 -8.71 -1.10 7.32
CA ALA A 275 -9.88 -0.56 6.62
C ALA A 275 -9.91 0.98 6.68
N GLU A 276 -9.72 1.55 7.86
CA GLU A 276 -9.67 3.01 8.04
C GLU A 276 -8.51 3.63 7.27
N ALA A 277 -7.32 3.05 7.35
CA ALA A 277 -6.11 3.59 6.72
C ALA A 277 -6.13 3.52 5.18
N THR A 278 -6.79 2.52 4.60
CA THR A 278 -6.80 2.27 3.15
C THR A 278 -8.08 2.75 2.47
N GLY A 279 -9.15 2.97 3.24
CA GLY A 279 -10.48 3.25 2.70
C GLY A 279 -11.19 2.02 2.11
N ILE A 280 -10.59 0.84 2.21
CA ILE A 280 -11.18 -0.43 1.77
C ILE A 280 -12.21 -0.90 2.81
N PRO A 281 -13.40 -1.40 2.40
CA PRO A 281 -14.40 -1.90 3.34
C PRO A 281 -13.86 -3.01 4.26
N LEU A 282 -14.27 -3.00 5.53
CA LEU A 282 -13.87 -4.00 6.53
C LEU A 282 -14.24 -5.43 6.09
N GLU A 283 -15.36 -5.58 5.40
CA GLU A 283 -15.84 -6.87 4.89
C GLU A 283 -14.87 -7.50 3.88
N GLU A 284 -14.15 -6.68 3.10
CA GLU A 284 -13.12 -7.18 2.19
C GLU A 284 -11.90 -7.71 2.94
N PHE A 285 -11.53 -7.07 4.06
CA PHE A 285 -10.47 -7.56 4.95
C PHE A 285 -10.88 -8.86 5.65
N GLN A 286 -12.12 -8.94 6.15
CA GLN A 286 -12.65 -10.17 6.74
C GLN A 286 -12.65 -11.33 5.74
N ALA A 287 -13.03 -11.07 4.49
CA ALA A 287 -12.94 -12.07 3.43
C ALA A 287 -11.48 -12.43 3.09
N ALA A 288 -10.59 -11.44 3.07
CA ALA A 288 -9.18 -11.64 2.77
C ALA A 288 -8.47 -12.53 3.80
N VAL A 289 -8.82 -12.47 5.09
CA VAL A 289 -8.19 -13.31 6.13
C VAL A 289 -8.84 -14.68 6.33
N ALA A 290 -9.94 -14.97 5.62
CA ALA A 290 -10.72 -16.19 5.83
C ALA A 290 -9.99 -17.48 5.41
N ASP A 291 -9.04 -17.38 4.47
CA ASP A 291 -8.23 -18.51 3.99
C ASP A 291 -6.73 -18.16 4.10
N PRO A 292 -6.05 -18.55 5.19
CA PRO A 292 -4.62 -18.32 5.37
C PRO A 292 -3.74 -18.96 4.28
N SER A 293 -4.22 -20.04 3.66
CA SER A 293 -3.44 -20.81 2.67
C SER A 293 -3.14 -20.02 1.41
N VAL A 294 -3.95 -19.00 1.09
CA VAL A 294 -3.73 -18.07 -0.02
C VAL A 294 -2.42 -17.28 0.15
N TYR A 295 -1.97 -17.09 1.39
CA TYR A 295 -0.73 -16.38 1.73
C TYR A 295 0.43 -17.33 2.00
N GLY A 296 0.28 -18.63 1.73
CA GLY A 296 1.29 -19.65 2.05
C GLY A 296 1.36 -20.02 3.53
N VAL A 297 0.36 -19.66 4.33
CA VAL A 297 0.29 -19.98 5.75
C VAL A 297 -0.47 -21.29 5.95
N GLY A 298 0.20 -22.29 6.54
CA GLY A 298 -0.36 -23.63 6.80
C GLY A 298 -1.09 -23.76 8.14
N ALA A 299 -1.69 -22.67 8.64
CA ALA A 299 -2.41 -22.63 9.91
C ALA A 299 -3.90 -22.35 9.71
N ASP A 300 -4.72 -22.60 10.74
CA ASP A 300 -6.18 -22.41 10.69
C ASP A 300 -6.60 -20.93 10.61
N SER A 301 -5.73 -20.01 11.01
CA SER A 301 -5.97 -18.56 10.94
C SER A 301 -4.68 -17.78 10.69
N LEU A 302 -4.82 -16.49 10.37
CA LEU A 302 -3.69 -15.54 10.29
C LEU A 302 -3.35 -14.89 11.64
N GLU A 303 -3.87 -15.40 12.76
CA GLU A 303 -3.47 -14.89 14.08
C GLU A 303 -1.97 -15.14 14.29
N GLY A 304 -1.23 -14.09 14.67
CA GLY A 304 0.24 -14.12 14.74
C GLY A 304 0.95 -13.81 13.41
N TRP A 305 0.24 -13.78 12.28
CA TRP A 305 0.83 -13.62 10.95
C TRP A 305 0.74 -12.20 10.37
N LEU A 306 0.12 -11.25 11.09
CA LEU A 306 -0.01 -9.87 10.65
C LEU A 306 1.00 -8.97 11.37
N PHE A 307 2.24 -8.91 10.85
CA PHE A 307 3.35 -8.27 11.56
C PHE A 307 3.04 -6.81 11.97
N PRO A 308 3.32 -6.42 13.24
CA PRO A 308 3.10 -5.05 13.72
C PRO A 308 4.16 -4.09 13.17
N ALA A 309 3.72 -3.10 12.39
CA ALA A 309 4.57 -2.02 11.89
C ALA A 309 3.72 -0.82 11.43
N THR A 310 4.40 0.22 10.93
CA THR A 310 3.75 1.25 10.10
C THR A 310 3.90 0.87 8.63
N TYR A 311 2.78 0.80 7.92
CA TYR A 311 2.71 0.46 6.50
C TYR A 311 2.13 1.63 5.72
N THR A 312 2.70 1.90 4.55
CA THR A 312 2.12 2.83 3.57
C THR A 312 1.75 2.02 2.34
N PHE A 313 0.52 2.19 1.86
CA PHE A 313 0.01 1.48 0.69
C PHE A 313 -0.32 2.43 -0.46
N ASP A 314 -0.28 1.90 -1.69
CA ASP A 314 -0.84 2.58 -2.85
C ASP A 314 -2.38 2.66 -2.73
N PRO A 315 -3.02 3.75 -3.20
CA PRO A 315 -4.47 3.92 -3.23
C PRO A 315 -5.27 2.79 -3.89
N ASP A 316 -4.68 2.10 -4.87
CA ASP A 316 -5.35 1.01 -5.59
C ASP A 316 -5.03 -0.37 -5.00
N VAL A 317 -4.41 -0.44 -3.81
CA VAL A 317 -4.12 -1.71 -3.13
C VAL A 317 -5.43 -2.46 -2.84
N THR A 318 -5.39 -3.79 -2.92
CA THR A 318 -6.52 -4.65 -2.51
C THR A 318 -6.35 -5.11 -1.07
N ALA A 319 -7.45 -5.51 -0.41
CA ALA A 319 -7.38 -6.10 0.93
C ALA A 319 -6.41 -7.30 0.99
N GLN A 320 -6.45 -8.17 -0.02
CA GLN A 320 -5.52 -9.29 -0.13
C GLN A 320 -4.06 -8.83 -0.29
N GLY A 321 -3.79 -7.79 -1.09
CA GLY A 321 -2.43 -7.24 -1.24
C GLY A 321 -1.88 -6.64 0.05
N VAL A 322 -2.74 -5.97 0.83
CA VAL A 322 -2.41 -5.48 2.17
C VAL A 322 -2.06 -6.65 3.09
N ILE A 323 -2.93 -7.66 3.21
CA ILE A 323 -2.69 -8.82 4.07
C ILE A 323 -1.42 -9.58 3.66
N GLN A 324 -1.19 -9.79 2.36
CA GLN A 324 0.05 -10.41 1.86
C GLN A 324 1.29 -9.62 2.31
N THR A 325 1.25 -8.28 2.24
CA THR A 325 2.37 -7.44 2.68
C THR A 325 2.70 -7.66 4.17
N LEU A 326 1.68 -7.78 5.02
CA LEU A 326 1.85 -8.02 6.44
C LEU A 326 2.38 -9.44 6.73
N VAL A 327 1.87 -10.44 6.01
CA VAL A 327 2.37 -11.84 6.10
C VAL A 327 3.82 -11.94 5.63
N ASP A 328 4.16 -11.31 4.51
CA ASP A 328 5.54 -11.28 3.99
C ASP A 328 6.50 -10.63 4.98
N ARG A 329 6.06 -9.56 5.67
CA ARG A 329 6.85 -8.92 6.72
C ARG A 329 7.03 -9.82 7.95
N THR A 330 6.03 -10.64 8.30
CA THR A 330 6.16 -11.68 9.34
C THR A 330 7.20 -12.72 8.93
N VAL A 331 7.12 -13.23 7.70
CA VAL A 331 8.09 -14.20 7.15
C VAL A 331 9.51 -13.63 7.21
N GLN A 332 9.71 -12.36 6.81
CA GLN A 332 11.01 -11.69 6.92
C GLN A 332 11.54 -11.62 8.36
N SER A 333 10.66 -11.36 9.33
CA SER A 333 11.03 -11.36 10.76
C SER A 333 11.50 -12.74 11.21
N LEU A 334 10.72 -13.77 10.88
CA LEU A 334 10.99 -15.15 11.24
C LEU A 334 12.30 -15.64 10.60
N ASP A 335 12.55 -15.29 9.34
CA ASP A 335 13.80 -15.61 8.63
C ASP A 335 15.01 -14.91 9.25
N ALA A 336 14.87 -13.63 9.62
CA ALA A 336 15.92 -12.88 10.30
C ALA A 336 16.25 -13.46 11.68
N ALA A 337 15.25 -13.98 12.40
CA ALA A 337 15.42 -14.70 13.67
C ALA A 337 15.89 -16.17 13.49
N GLY A 338 15.99 -16.66 12.26
CA GLY A 338 16.44 -18.02 11.96
C GLY A 338 15.43 -19.10 12.30
N VAL A 339 14.13 -18.78 12.33
CA VAL A 339 13.05 -19.72 12.63
C VAL A 339 12.83 -20.69 11.44
N PRO A 340 12.97 -22.01 11.63
CA PRO A 340 12.66 -22.98 10.59
C PRO A 340 11.20 -22.90 10.13
N GLU A 341 10.94 -23.05 8.82
CA GLU A 341 9.60 -22.92 8.24
C GLU A 341 8.54 -23.79 8.93
N ASP A 342 8.91 -25.03 9.29
CA ASP A 342 8.05 -26.01 9.95
C ASP A 342 7.78 -25.70 11.43
N GLN A 343 8.52 -24.76 12.03
CA GLN A 343 8.36 -24.33 13.43
C GLN A 343 7.73 -22.95 13.58
N ARG A 344 7.49 -22.22 12.48
CA ARG A 344 6.99 -20.84 12.51
C ARG A 344 5.70 -20.69 13.32
N GLN A 345 4.74 -21.59 13.16
CA GLN A 345 3.46 -21.51 13.88
C GLN A 345 3.63 -21.69 15.39
N GLU A 346 4.49 -22.62 15.81
CA GLU A 346 4.78 -22.86 17.24
C GLU A 346 5.51 -21.66 17.85
N ILE A 347 6.52 -21.12 17.15
CA ILE A 347 7.26 -19.94 17.60
C ILE A 347 6.37 -18.70 17.67
N LEU A 348 5.52 -18.47 16.68
CA LEU A 348 4.54 -17.37 16.74
C LEU A 348 3.56 -17.53 17.89
N THR A 349 3.19 -18.78 18.23
CA THR A 349 2.32 -19.06 19.37
C THR A 349 3.01 -18.66 20.68
N VAL A 350 4.24 -19.12 20.90
CA VAL A 350 5.06 -18.74 22.07
C VAL A 350 5.32 -17.23 22.12
N ALA A 351 5.73 -16.63 21.01
CA ALA A 351 6.00 -15.20 20.90
C ALA A 351 4.75 -14.35 21.19
N SER A 352 3.56 -14.77 20.75
CA SER A 352 2.32 -14.07 21.03
C SER A 352 1.93 -14.08 22.51
N ILE A 353 2.26 -15.15 23.25
CA ILE A 353 2.09 -15.22 24.71
C ILE A 353 3.10 -14.29 25.37
N ILE A 354 4.39 -14.38 25.00
CA ILE A 354 5.45 -13.52 25.54
C ILE A 354 5.12 -12.03 25.36
N GLN A 355 4.64 -11.63 24.17
CA GLN A 355 4.26 -10.26 23.84
C GLN A 355 3.16 -9.71 24.76
N ARG A 356 2.25 -10.58 25.23
CA ARG A 356 1.15 -10.21 26.13
C ARG A 356 1.57 -10.22 27.60
N GLU A 357 2.51 -11.06 27.98
CA GLU A 357 2.93 -11.26 29.37
C GLU A 357 4.05 -10.33 29.83
N ALA A 358 4.92 -9.89 28.91
CA ALA A 358 6.11 -9.13 29.27
C ALA A 358 6.20 -7.76 28.57
N ARG A 359 6.53 -6.74 29.36
CA ARG A 359 6.73 -5.37 28.88
C ARG A 359 8.16 -5.10 28.40
N PHE A 360 9.14 -5.74 29.05
CA PHE A 360 10.55 -5.47 28.81
C PHE A 360 11.23 -6.71 28.22
N GLU A 361 12.14 -6.49 27.28
CA GLU A 361 12.91 -7.54 26.60
C GLU A 361 13.61 -8.51 27.57
N ALA A 362 14.23 -7.98 28.64
CA ALA A 362 14.89 -8.81 29.64
C ALA A 362 13.94 -9.78 30.38
N ASP A 363 12.67 -9.41 30.50
CA ASP A 363 11.65 -10.26 31.09
C ASP A 363 11.01 -11.18 30.05
N MET A 364 10.91 -10.76 28.78
CA MET A 364 10.45 -11.61 27.67
C MET A 364 11.25 -12.90 27.55
N GLN A 365 12.60 -12.83 27.61
CA GLN A 365 13.45 -14.03 27.57
C GLN A 365 13.26 -14.93 28.80
N LYS A 366 12.95 -14.37 29.97
CA LYS A 366 12.65 -15.17 31.17
C LYS A 366 11.25 -15.79 31.11
N VAL A 367 10.25 -15.08 30.58
CA VAL A 367 8.91 -15.63 30.33
C VAL A 367 9.01 -16.78 29.34
N SER A 368 9.79 -16.63 28.27
CA SER A 368 10.12 -17.72 27.33
C SER A 368 10.69 -18.95 28.07
N ARG A 369 11.64 -18.73 29.00
CA ARG A 369 12.18 -19.81 29.85
C ARG A 369 11.13 -20.43 30.77
N VAL A 370 10.23 -19.65 31.35
CA VAL A 370 9.12 -20.17 32.17
C VAL A 370 8.20 -21.06 31.34
N ILE A 371 7.84 -20.64 30.12
CA ILE A 371 7.04 -21.45 29.19
C ILE A 371 7.74 -22.79 28.94
N GLN A 372 9.03 -22.78 28.58
CA GLN A 372 9.78 -24.03 28.34
C GLN A 372 9.86 -24.92 29.58
N ASN A 373 10.15 -24.34 30.75
CA ASN A 373 10.25 -25.10 31.99
C ASN A 373 8.90 -25.71 32.41
N ARG A 374 7.77 -25.03 32.15
CA ARG A 374 6.43 -25.54 32.42
C ARG A 374 6.02 -26.65 31.46
N LEU A 375 6.46 -26.57 30.19
CA LEU A 375 6.22 -27.59 29.17
C LEU A 375 7.11 -28.82 29.31
N ASP A 376 8.23 -28.73 30.04
CA ASP A 376 9.11 -29.86 30.27
C ASP A 376 8.33 -31.03 30.91
N PRO A 377 8.27 -32.21 30.27
CA PRO A 377 7.59 -33.39 30.82
C PRO A 377 8.13 -33.84 32.19
N ALA A 378 9.35 -33.44 32.55
CA ALA A 378 9.94 -33.70 33.86
C ALA A 378 9.41 -32.76 34.97
N ASN A 379 8.71 -31.67 34.63
CA ASN A 379 8.12 -30.75 35.59
C ASN A 379 6.95 -31.41 36.33
N GLN A 380 7.06 -31.51 37.66
CA GLN A 380 6.06 -32.10 38.56
C GLN A 380 5.28 -31.06 39.37
N GLU A 381 5.47 -29.77 39.09
CA GLU A 381 4.81 -28.68 39.80
C GLU A 381 3.63 -28.11 39.01
N THR A 382 3.80 -27.91 37.70
CA THR A 382 2.75 -27.38 36.81
C THR A 382 2.14 -28.44 35.88
N PHE A 383 2.74 -29.63 35.79
CA PHE A 383 2.25 -30.76 35.00
C PHE A 383 1.91 -30.39 33.54
N GLY A 384 2.73 -29.55 32.90
CA GLY A 384 2.51 -29.14 31.50
C GLY A 384 1.48 -28.02 31.30
N LEU A 385 0.84 -27.51 32.35
CA LEU A 385 -0.06 -26.35 32.26
C LEU A 385 0.76 -25.06 32.21
N LEU A 386 0.47 -24.19 31.24
CA LEU A 386 1.13 -22.87 31.16
C LEU A 386 0.48 -21.85 32.08
N GLN A 387 -0.85 -21.89 32.26
CA GLN A 387 -1.62 -21.00 33.14
C GLN A 387 -1.31 -19.51 32.90
N MET A 388 -1.38 -19.09 31.64
CA MET A 388 -1.15 -17.71 31.22
C MET A 388 -2.51 -17.01 31.08
N ASP A 389 -2.74 -15.94 31.84
CA ASP A 389 -4.00 -15.19 31.85
C ASP A 389 -4.38 -14.71 30.43
N SER A 390 -3.40 -14.26 29.66
CA SER A 390 -3.61 -13.79 28.29
C SER A 390 -4.23 -14.87 27.38
N THR A 391 -3.96 -16.15 27.64
CA THR A 391 -4.51 -17.25 26.84
C THR A 391 -5.96 -17.57 27.22
N ALA A 392 -6.30 -17.51 28.51
CA ALA A 392 -7.67 -17.67 29.00
C ALA A 392 -8.56 -16.52 28.52
N GLN A 393 -8.07 -15.28 28.66
CA GLN A 393 -8.76 -14.09 28.18
C GLN A 393 -9.00 -14.13 26.67
N TYR A 394 -8.02 -14.61 25.87
CA TYR A 394 -8.19 -14.71 24.42
C TYR A 394 -9.29 -15.71 24.07
N GLY A 395 -9.21 -16.92 24.61
CA GLY A 395 -10.19 -17.97 24.35
C GLY A 395 -11.62 -17.62 24.77
N TYR A 396 -11.77 -16.91 25.89
CA TYR A 396 -13.07 -16.50 26.43
C TYR A 396 -13.61 -15.19 25.80
N GLY A 397 -12.77 -14.43 25.09
CA GLY A 397 -13.15 -13.15 24.47
C GLY A 397 -13.15 -11.96 25.44
N GLU A 398 -12.33 -12.01 26.49
CA GLU A 398 -12.16 -10.96 27.51
C GLU A 398 -10.89 -10.12 27.36
N MET A 399 -10.05 -10.39 26.35
CA MET A 399 -8.79 -9.66 26.10
C MET A 399 -8.92 -8.14 25.99
N HIS A 400 -10.14 -7.60 25.87
CA HIS A 400 -10.42 -6.20 25.62
C HIS A 400 -11.24 -5.54 26.73
N ASP A 401 -11.47 -6.23 27.84
CA ASP A 401 -12.26 -5.71 28.96
C ASP A 401 -11.47 -4.70 29.82
N GLY A 402 -10.18 -4.50 29.53
CA GLY A 402 -9.34 -3.47 30.14
C GLY A 402 -8.88 -3.80 31.57
N THR A 403 -9.02 -5.05 32.00
CA THR A 403 -8.60 -5.54 33.31
C THR A 403 -7.29 -6.33 33.20
N ALA A 404 -6.41 -6.16 34.19
CA ALA A 404 -5.18 -6.93 34.28
C ALA A 404 -5.42 -8.38 34.75
N SER A 405 -6.55 -8.64 35.40
CA SER A 405 -6.94 -9.98 35.88
C SER A 405 -7.97 -10.62 34.95
N SER A 406 -7.88 -11.94 34.80
CA SER A 406 -8.92 -12.78 34.19
C SER A 406 -10.12 -12.97 35.12
N SER A 407 -11.33 -13.08 34.56
CA SER A 407 -12.51 -13.52 35.32
C SER A 407 -12.38 -14.98 35.74
N GLN A 408 -13.08 -15.40 36.79
CA GLN A 408 -13.09 -16.81 37.18
C GLN A 408 -13.68 -17.68 36.06
N GLU A 409 -14.68 -17.15 35.35
CA GLU A 409 -15.30 -17.79 34.20
C GLU A 409 -14.28 -18.03 33.08
N ALA A 410 -13.45 -17.04 32.73
CA ALA A 410 -12.42 -17.19 31.71
C ALA A 410 -11.36 -18.25 32.10
N LEU A 411 -10.97 -18.30 33.39
CA LEU A 411 -10.00 -19.27 33.88
C LEU A 411 -10.50 -20.71 33.83
N GLU A 412 -11.81 -20.93 33.99
CA GLU A 412 -12.45 -22.25 34.02
C GLU A 412 -13.04 -22.69 32.66
N ASP A 413 -13.12 -21.79 31.68
CA ASP A 413 -13.75 -22.06 30.38
C ASP A 413 -12.94 -23.07 29.57
N ASP A 414 -13.61 -24.14 29.13
CA ASP A 414 -13.01 -25.22 28.34
C ASP A 414 -13.00 -24.83 26.86
N ASN A 415 -11.92 -24.15 26.45
CA ASN A 415 -11.64 -23.77 25.08
C ASN A 415 -10.18 -24.09 24.71
N PRO A 416 -9.86 -24.22 23.40
CA PRO A 416 -8.55 -24.71 22.97
C PRO A 416 -7.38 -23.72 23.14
N TRP A 417 -7.64 -22.49 23.59
CA TRP A 417 -6.60 -21.54 23.98
C TRP A 417 -6.34 -21.53 25.49
N ASN A 418 -7.29 -21.95 26.32
CA ASN A 418 -7.16 -21.81 27.77
C ASN A 418 -6.13 -22.77 28.37
N THR A 419 -4.95 -22.22 28.70
CA THR A 419 -3.83 -22.99 29.28
C THR A 419 -3.93 -23.26 30.79
N TYR A 420 -5.04 -22.86 31.43
CA TYR A 420 -5.38 -23.28 32.79
C TYR A 420 -6.00 -24.68 32.83
N VAL A 421 -6.73 -25.06 31.78
CA VAL A 421 -7.47 -26.32 31.70
C VAL A 421 -6.87 -27.30 30.68
N ASN A 422 -6.07 -26.80 29.72
CA ASN A 422 -5.37 -27.61 28.73
C ASN A 422 -3.85 -27.58 28.94
N THR A 423 -3.22 -28.76 28.92
CA THR A 423 -1.75 -28.90 28.96
C THR A 423 -1.13 -28.60 27.60
N GLY A 424 0.08 -28.05 27.59
CA GLY A 424 0.79 -27.72 26.37
C GLY A 424 0.59 -26.28 25.93
N LEU A 425 0.99 -25.99 24.69
CA LEU A 425 0.69 -24.73 24.02
C LEU A 425 -0.78 -24.68 23.61
N PRO A 426 -1.38 -23.47 23.54
CA PRO A 426 -2.69 -23.31 22.91
C PRO A 426 -2.62 -23.69 21.42
N VAL A 427 -3.78 -23.89 20.79
CA VAL A 427 -3.86 -24.31 19.37
C VAL A 427 -3.27 -23.31 18.37
N GLY A 428 -3.03 -22.06 18.79
CA GLY A 428 -2.37 -21.06 17.97
C GLY A 428 -2.08 -19.77 18.73
N PRO A 429 -1.56 -18.74 18.03
CA PRO A 429 -1.26 -17.45 18.61
C PRO A 429 -2.49 -16.75 19.19
N ILE A 430 -2.25 -15.80 20.10
CA ILE A 430 -3.28 -14.96 20.74
C ILE A 430 -3.13 -13.46 20.41
N SER A 431 -2.15 -13.12 19.56
CA SER A 431 -1.87 -11.79 19.04
C SER A 431 -0.76 -11.83 18.00
N ASN A 432 -0.50 -10.69 17.35
CA ASN A 432 0.63 -10.48 16.44
C ASN A 432 1.87 -9.97 17.20
N PRO A 433 2.93 -10.79 17.35
CA PRO A 433 4.15 -10.41 18.07
C PRO A 433 5.10 -9.56 17.22
N GLY A 434 5.93 -8.75 17.87
CA GLY A 434 7.04 -8.02 17.24
C GLY A 434 8.36 -8.81 17.22
N ASP A 435 9.39 -8.22 16.62
CA ASP A 435 10.73 -8.84 16.46
C ASP A 435 11.33 -9.27 17.82
N VAL A 436 11.14 -8.48 18.89
CA VAL A 436 11.70 -8.76 20.22
C VAL A 436 11.07 -10.01 20.86
N ALA A 437 9.75 -10.20 20.71
CA ALA A 437 9.06 -11.37 21.24
C ALA A 437 9.40 -12.64 20.45
N ILE A 438 9.57 -12.53 19.13
CA ILE A 438 10.03 -13.62 18.26
C ILE A 438 11.45 -14.04 18.66
N ASP A 439 12.36 -13.08 18.85
CA ASP A 439 13.73 -13.37 19.32
C ASP A 439 13.72 -14.04 20.71
N ALA A 440 12.92 -13.53 21.65
CA ALA A 440 12.81 -14.11 22.99
C ALA A 440 12.27 -15.55 22.98
N ALA A 441 11.33 -15.88 22.07
CA ALA A 441 10.84 -17.25 21.89
C ALA A 441 11.95 -18.21 21.43
N MET A 442 12.85 -17.74 20.55
CA MET A 442 14.00 -18.50 20.06
C MET A 442 15.15 -18.57 21.07
N ASN A 443 15.33 -17.52 21.87
CA ASN A 443 16.48 -17.32 22.76
C ASN A 443 16.03 -17.15 24.23
N PRO A 444 15.50 -18.20 24.87
CA PRO A 444 15.11 -18.16 26.28
C PRO A 444 16.34 -17.91 27.18
N ALA A 445 16.17 -17.09 28.22
CA ALA A 445 17.21 -16.88 29.22
C ALA A 445 17.43 -18.13 30.07
N ASP A 446 18.66 -18.45 30.49
CA ASP A 446 18.88 -19.57 31.40
C ASP A 446 18.34 -19.30 32.80
N GLY A 447 17.53 -20.23 33.32
CA GLY A 447 17.05 -20.16 34.69
C GLY A 447 15.99 -21.20 35.05
N PRO A 448 15.85 -21.55 36.34
CA PRO A 448 14.92 -22.58 36.81
C PRO A 448 13.52 -22.03 37.14
N TRP A 449 13.15 -20.85 36.63
CA TRP A 449 11.91 -20.20 37.01
C TRP A 449 10.69 -20.95 36.46
N LEU A 450 9.68 -21.04 37.30
CA LEU A 450 8.37 -21.63 36.97
C LEU A 450 7.26 -20.60 37.08
N TYR A 451 7.45 -19.50 37.78
CA TYR A 451 6.40 -18.51 37.99
C TYR A 451 6.97 -17.10 37.85
N PHE A 452 6.11 -16.17 37.49
CA PHE A 452 6.40 -14.75 37.51
C PHE A 452 5.16 -13.96 37.91
N VAL A 453 5.36 -12.78 38.49
CA VAL A 453 4.29 -11.81 38.78
C VAL A 453 4.86 -10.41 38.79
N THR A 454 4.16 -9.48 38.15
CA THR A 454 4.51 -8.06 38.17
C THR A 454 4.04 -7.44 39.47
N VAL A 455 4.97 -7.10 40.36
CA VAL A 455 4.67 -6.61 41.72
C VAL A 455 4.47 -5.11 41.80
N ASN A 456 4.80 -4.38 40.73
CA ASN A 456 4.63 -2.93 40.66
C ASN A 456 4.35 -2.48 39.22
N LEU A 457 3.09 -2.17 38.90
CA LEU A 457 2.65 -1.84 37.52
C LEU A 457 3.23 -0.50 37.00
N ASN A 458 3.59 0.43 37.90
CA ASN A 458 4.20 1.70 37.50
C ASN A 458 5.62 1.51 36.96
N THR A 459 6.43 0.72 37.68
CA THR A 459 7.81 0.43 37.29
C THR A 459 7.92 -0.73 36.29
N GLY A 460 6.94 -1.64 36.29
CA GLY A 460 6.99 -2.91 35.59
C GLY A 460 7.94 -3.92 36.25
N GLU A 461 8.22 -3.80 37.55
CA GLU A 461 9.04 -4.78 38.27
C GLU A 461 8.35 -6.14 38.33
N THR A 462 8.98 -7.16 37.75
CA THR A 462 8.49 -8.54 37.72
C THR A 462 9.40 -9.45 38.54
N VAL A 463 8.80 -10.21 39.46
CA VAL A 463 9.51 -11.18 40.31
C VAL A 463 9.34 -12.56 39.71
N PHE A 464 10.47 -13.23 39.40
CA PHE A 464 10.51 -14.60 38.90
C PHE A 464 10.89 -15.55 40.02
N THR A 465 10.14 -16.64 40.17
CA THR A 465 10.32 -17.62 41.26
C THR A 465 10.30 -19.06 40.72
N THR A 466 10.85 -19.98 41.51
CA THR A 466 11.07 -21.38 41.09
C THR A 466 10.08 -22.35 41.72
N ASN A 467 9.17 -21.86 42.58
CA ASN A 467 8.18 -22.66 43.28
C ASN A 467 6.96 -21.81 43.66
N LEU A 468 5.83 -22.47 43.89
CA LEU A 468 4.54 -21.86 44.20
C LEU A 468 4.53 -21.08 45.51
N ALA A 469 5.30 -21.51 46.52
CA ALA A 469 5.33 -20.83 47.81
C ALA A 469 5.94 -19.42 47.69
N ASP A 470 7.07 -19.30 46.99
CA ASP A 470 7.71 -18.02 46.71
C ASP A 470 6.86 -17.17 45.76
N HIS A 471 6.21 -17.79 44.77
CA HIS A 471 5.27 -17.09 43.90
C HIS A 471 4.12 -16.45 44.69
N ASN A 472 3.49 -17.20 45.60
CA ASN A 472 2.39 -16.69 46.42
C ASN A 472 2.84 -15.53 47.33
N ALA A 473 4.10 -15.52 47.80
CA ALA A 473 4.65 -14.39 48.53
C ALA A 473 4.77 -13.14 47.64
N ALA A 474 5.21 -13.30 46.38
CA ALA A 474 5.25 -12.21 45.41
C ALA A 474 3.85 -11.74 44.98
N VAL A 475 2.86 -12.64 44.87
CA VAL A 475 1.46 -12.29 44.64
C VAL A 475 0.91 -11.45 45.80
N ALA A 476 1.23 -11.79 47.05
CA ALA A 476 0.84 -10.97 48.20
C ALA A 476 1.47 -9.55 48.14
N GLN A 477 2.71 -9.44 47.67
CA GLN A 477 3.36 -8.14 47.43
C GLN A 477 2.61 -7.33 46.36
N TRP A 478 2.21 -7.96 45.25
CA TRP A 478 1.40 -7.31 44.22
C TRP A 478 0.04 -6.85 44.76
N GLN A 479 -0.66 -7.68 45.55
CA GLN A 479 -1.95 -7.33 46.15
C GLN A 479 -1.84 -6.16 47.13
N GLU A 480 -0.77 -6.10 47.93
CA GLU A 480 -0.48 -4.96 48.81
C GLU A 480 -0.23 -3.69 47.99
N TRP A 481 0.54 -3.80 46.90
CA TRP A 481 0.79 -2.68 45.99
C TRP A 481 -0.50 -2.17 45.35
N CYS A 482 -1.38 -3.06 44.86
CA CYS A 482 -2.68 -2.70 44.29
C CYS A 482 -3.58 -2.00 45.30
N SER A 483 -3.64 -2.52 46.53
CA SER A 483 -4.43 -1.90 47.61
C SER A 483 -3.95 -0.48 47.94
N ALA A 484 -2.65 -0.22 47.80
CA ALA A 484 -2.06 1.10 48.00
C ALA A 484 -2.22 2.04 46.79
N ASN A 485 -2.55 1.51 45.60
CA ASN A 485 -2.63 2.25 44.33
C ASN A 485 -3.93 1.91 43.57
N PRO A 486 -5.12 2.25 44.12
CA PRO A 486 -6.41 1.78 43.60
C PRO A 486 -6.76 2.28 42.18
N ASP A 487 -6.11 3.34 41.70
CA ASP A 487 -6.36 3.92 40.37
C ASP A 487 -5.31 3.47 39.32
N ALA A 488 -4.43 2.51 39.65
CA ALA A 488 -3.28 2.15 38.81
C ALA A 488 -3.51 0.95 37.87
N GLY A 489 -4.77 0.56 37.64
CA GLY A 489 -5.12 -0.54 36.72
C GLY A 489 -5.10 -1.92 37.35
N CYS A 490 -5.17 -1.97 38.69
CA CYS A 490 -5.75 -3.11 39.40
C CYS A 490 -7.29 -2.97 39.38
#